data_AF-B7FLX5-F1
#
_entry.id   AF-B7FLX5-F1
#
_cell.length_a   1.000
_cell.length_b   1.000
_cell.length_c   1.000
_cell.angle_alpha   90.00
_cell.angle_beta   90.00
_cell.angle_gamma   90.00
#
_symmetry.space_group_name_H-M   'P 1'
#
loop_
_entity.id
_entity.type
_entity.pdbx_description
1 polymer ?
#
loop_
_entity_poly.entity_id
_entity_poly.type
_entity_poly.pdbx_seq_one_letter_code
_entity_poly.pdbx_strand_id
1 'polypeptide(L)'
;MGFSKDSCCVFMLQLLIVVYLVVQCFDVQVQADLNATLVVDASQASGRRIPETLFGIFFEEINHAGAGGLWAELVSNRGFEAGGPNIPSNIDPWSIIGNATYINVETDRTSCFERNKVALRLEVLCDGTCPTDGVGVYNPGFWGMNIEQGKKYKVVFYARSTGPLNLKVSLTGSNGVGSLASTVITGSASDFSTG
;
A
#
# COMPACT_ATOMS: atom_id res chain seq x y z
N MET A 1 -11.85 -94.06 -1.56
CA MET A 1 -11.12 -92.87 -1.06
C MET A 1 -11.26 -91.75 -2.08
N GLY A 2 -12.26 -90.88 -1.90
CA GLY A 2 -12.52 -89.76 -2.81
C GLY A 2 -11.69 -88.56 -2.39
N PHE A 3 -10.81 -88.09 -3.27
CA PHE A 3 -10.20 -86.78 -3.12
C PHE A 3 -11.30 -85.73 -3.30
N SER A 4 -11.64 -85.00 -2.23
CA SER A 4 -12.61 -83.90 -2.29
C SER A 4 -12.09 -82.81 -3.24
N LYS A 5 -12.92 -82.39 -4.20
CA LYS A 5 -12.64 -81.30 -5.15
C LYS A 5 -12.17 -80.01 -4.45
N ASP A 6 -12.59 -79.80 -3.21
CA ASP A 6 -12.24 -78.63 -2.41
C ASP A 6 -10.76 -78.61 -2.01
N SER A 7 -10.14 -79.77 -1.82
CA SER A 7 -8.72 -79.89 -1.44
C SER A 7 -7.78 -79.47 -2.58
N CYS A 8 -8.14 -79.79 -3.83
CA CYS A 8 -7.36 -79.42 -5.01
C CYS A 8 -7.40 -77.90 -5.28
N CYS A 9 -8.56 -77.27 -5.08
CA CYS A 9 -8.70 -75.82 -5.19
C CYS A 9 -7.88 -75.06 -4.13
N VAL A 10 -7.85 -75.54 -2.89
CA VAL A 10 -7.04 -74.94 -1.81
C VAL A 10 -5.54 -75.06 -2.12
N PHE A 11 -5.09 -76.21 -2.61
CA PHE A 11 -3.69 -76.39 -3.02
C PHE A 11 -3.30 -75.50 -4.21
N MET A 12 -4.16 -75.40 -5.23
CA MET A 12 -3.94 -74.50 -6.37
C MET A 12 -3.89 -73.03 -5.94
N LEU A 13 -4.76 -72.61 -5.01
CA LEU A 13 -4.79 -71.25 -4.49
C LEU A 13 -3.52 -70.95 -3.67
N GLN A 14 -3.06 -71.88 -2.83
CA GLN A 14 -1.82 -71.75 -2.08
C GLN A 14 -0.61 -71.65 -3.02
N LEU A 15 -0.58 -72.44 -4.09
CA LEU A 15 0.50 -72.42 -5.07
C LEU A 15 0.52 -71.11 -5.87
N LEU A 16 -0.65 -70.58 -6.22
CA LEU A 16 -0.79 -69.25 -6.84
C LEU A 16 -0.34 -68.12 -5.89
N ILE A 17 -0.67 -68.22 -4.59
CA ILE A 17 -0.21 -67.24 -3.59
C ILE A 17 1.31 -67.31 -3.44
N VAL A 18 1.89 -68.52 -3.37
CA VAL A 18 3.36 -68.69 -3.28
C VAL A 18 4.05 -68.15 -4.53
N VAL A 19 3.53 -68.44 -5.72
CA VAL A 19 4.06 -67.90 -6.98
C VAL A 19 3.95 -66.38 -7.00
N TYR A 20 2.82 -65.81 -6.58
CA TYR A 20 2.64 -64.36 -6.50
C TYR A 20 3.63 -63.70 -5.53
N LEU A 21 3.84 -64.31 -4.35
CA LEU A 21 4.83 -63.84 -3.37
C LEU A 21 6.27 -63.97 -3.89
N VAL A 22 6.59 -65.03 -4.63
CA VAL A 22 7.91 -65.20 -5.25
C VAL A 22 8.13 -64.15 -6.35
N VAL A 23 7.12 -63.85 -7.17
CA VAL A 23 7.21 -62.83 -8.22
C VAL A 23 7.39 -61.43 -7.64
N GLN A 24 6.73 -61.11 -6.51
CA GLN A 24 6.93 -59.85 -5.77
C GLN A 24 8.36 -59.72 -5.19
N CYS A 25 9.05 -60.83 -4.90
CA CYS A 25 10.45 -60.81 -4.46
C CYS A 25 11.46 -60.55 -5.60
N PHE A 26 11.04 -60.59 -6.87
CA PHE A 26 11.90 -60.36 -8.03
C PHE A 26 11.68 -59.00 -8.72
N ASP A 27 11.04 -58.04 -8.05
CA ASP A 27 10.95 -56.67 -8.54
C ASP A 27 12.31 -55.97 -8.34
N VAL A 28 13.24 -56.22 -9.27
CA VAL A 28 14.50 -55.50 -9.36
C VAL A 28 14.17 -54.09 -9.80
N GLN A 29 13.96 -53.19 -8.83
CA GLN A 29 13.88 -51.77 -9.09
C GLN A 29 15.26 -51.29 -9.57
N VAL A 30 15.42 -51.18 -10.89
CA VAL A 30 16.54 -50.46 -11.50
C VAL A 30 16.28 -48.97 -11.25
N GLN A 31 16.68 -48.49 -10.08
CA GLN A 31 16.76 -47.06 -9.81
C GLN A 31 17.88 -46.51 -10.70
N ALA A 32 17.52 -45.88 -11.81
CA ALA A 32 18.49 -45.16 -12.62
C ALA A 32 19.04 -44.00 -11.79
N ASP A 33 20.31 -44.09 -11.41
CA ASP A 33 21.01 -43.06 -10.66
C ASP A 33 21.24 -41.86 -11.61
N LEU A 34 20.32 -40.89 -11.57
CA LEU A 34 20.34 -39.67 -12.40
C LEU A 34 21.41 -38.70 -11.86
N ASN A 35 22.67 -39.13 -11.90
CA ASN A 35 23.79 -38.31 -11.46
C ASN A 35 24.20 -37.35 -12.59
N ALA A 36 24.00 -36.04 -12.37
CA ALA A 36 24.49 -34.99 -13.24
C ALA A 36 25.82 -34.44 -12.71
N THR A 37 26.82 -34.30 -13.59
CA THR A 37 28.11 -33.70 -13.26
C THR A 37 28.18 -32.27 -13.80
N LEU A 38 28.39 -31.29 -12.93
CA LEU A 38 28.71 -29.90 -13.30
C LEU A 38 30.23 -29.70 -13.22
N VAL A 39 30.87 -29.47 -14.36
CA VAL A 39 32.30 -29.11 -14.44
C VAL A 39 32.42 -27.61 -14.64
N VAL A 40 33.18 -26.93 -13.76
CA VAL A 40 33.41 -25.48 -13.82
C VAL A 40 34.88 -25.22 -14.15
N ASP A 41 35.14 -24.44 -15.21
CA ASP A 41 36.48 -23.96 -15.58
C ASP A 41 36.81 -22.64 -14.85
N ALA A 42 37.73 -22.71 -13.89
CA ALA A 42 38.19 -21.57 -13.10
C ALA A 42 39.53 -20.98 -13.59
N SER A 43 39.95 -21.27 -14.84
CA SER A 43 41.18 -20.73 -15.40
C SER A 43 41.10 -19.21 -15.65
N GLN A 44 42.22 -18.51 -15.54
CA GLN A 44 42.25 -17.06 -15.80
C GLN A 44 41.92 -16.71 -17.26
N ALA A 45 42.14 -17.63 -18.20
CA ALA A 45 41.84 -17.45 -19.61
C ALA A 45 40.32 -17.45 -19.91
N SER A 46 39.52 -18.13 -19.07
CA SER A 46 38.04 -18.16 -19.18
C SER A 46 37.36 -17.02 -18.42
N GLY A 47 38.08 -16.36 -17.51
CA GLY A 47 37.57 -15.26 -16.70
C GLY A 47 37.20 -14.01 -17.50
N ARG A 48 36.00 -13.46 -17.26
CA ARG A 48 35.58 -12.13 -17.73
C ARG A 48 35.22 -11.25 -16.55
N ARG A 49 35.59 -9.97 -16.62
CA ARG A 49 35.19 -8.98 -15.62
C ARG A 49 33.67 -8.82 -15.67
N ILE A 50 33.02 -9.08 -14.55
CA ILE A 50 31.59 -8.79 -14.37
C ILE A 50 31.41 -7.26 -14.41
N PRO A 51 30.52 -6.70 -15.25
CA PRO A 51 30.26 -5.27 -15.27
C PRO A 51 29.75 -4.78 -13.92
N GLU A 52 30.19 -3.59 -13.50
CA GLU A 52 29.69 -2.94 -12.28
C GLU A 52 28.19 -2.62 -12.36
N THR A 53 27.64 -2.58 -13.57
CA THR A 53 26.22 -2.35 -13.87
C THR A 53 25.41 -3.64 -13.98
N LEU A 54 25.94 -4.80 -13.56
CA LEU A 54 25.21 -6.06 -13.65
C LEU A 54 23.90 -6.02 -12.84
N PHE A 55 23.89 -5.30 -11.72
CA PHE A 55 22.72 -5.13 -10.86
C PHE A 55 22.32 -3.65 -10.79
N GLY A 56 21.01 -3.40 -10.87
CA GLY A 56 20.43 -2.07 -10.81
C GLY A 56 18.98 -2.14 -10.33
N ILE A 57 18.33 -0.98 -10.32
CA ILE A 57 16.93 -0.84 -9.90
C ILE A 57 16.12 -0.29 -11.08
N PHE A 58 14.95 -0.88 -11.31
CA PHE A 58 13.92 -0.31 -12.17
C PHE A 58 12.87 0.35 -11.27
N PHE A 59 12.41 1.54 -11.64
CA PHE A 59 11.41 2.28 -10.89
C PHE A 59 10.32 2.78 -11.83
N GLU A 60 9.08 2.47 -11.48
CA GLU A 60 7.87 3.08 -12.03
C GLU A 60 6.94 3.44 -10.86
N GLU A 61 6.01 4.36 -11.09
CA GLU A 61 4.91 4.58 -10.13
C GLU A 61 3.90 3.44 -10.27
N ILE A 62 4.10 2.41 -9.47
CA ILE A 62 3.18 1.27 -9.33
C ILE A 62 3.02 0.94 -7.86
N ASN A 63 1.78 0.66 -7.44
CA ASN A 63 1.46 0.26 -6.07
C ASN A 63 2.02 1.22 -4.99
N HIS A 64 1.99 2.53 -5.23
CA HIS A 64 2.53 3.55 -4.32
C HIS A 64 4.05 3.45 -4.08
N ALA A 65 4.82 2.96 -5.06
CA ALA A 65 6.28 2.91 -4.97
C ALA A 65 6.92 4.30 -4.87
N GLY A 66 6.32 5.32 -5.50
CA GLY A 66 6.72 6.71 -5.36
C GLY A 66 5.88 7.45 -4.33
N ALA A 67 4.67 7.85 -4.71
CA ALA A 67 3.75 8.55 -3.83
C ALA A 67 3.13 7.59 -2.79
N GLY A 68 3.49 7.78 -1.52
CA GLY A 68 3.18 6.84 -0.44
C GLY A 68 4.29 5.81 -0.17
N GLY A 69 5.39 5.87 -0.93
CA GLY A 69 6.56 5.02 -0.78
C GLY A 69 7.83 5.86 -0.70
N LEU A 70 8.59 5.91 -1.81
CA LEU A 70 9.89 6.59 -1.85
C LEU A 70 9.81 8.11 -1.62
N TRP A 71 8.72 8.75 -2.02
CA TRP A 71 8.51 10.18 -1.82
C TRP A 71 7.97 10.46 -0.41
N ALA A 72 8.70 11.26 0.36
CA ALA A 72 8.42 11.55 1.78
C ALA A 72 7.20 12.46 2.05
N GLU A 73 6.34 12.68 1.06
CA GLU A 73 5.06 13.36 1.27
C GLU A 73 4.12 12.45 2.07
N LEU A 74 3.55 12.99 3.14
CA LEU A 74 2.65 12.25 4.01
C LEU A 74 1.19 12.41 3.59
N VAL A 75 0.85 13.50 2.89
CA VAL A 75 -0.52 13.85 2.50
C VAL A 75 -0.85 13.24 1.14
N SER A 76 -1.87 12.38 1.11
CA SER A 76 -2.40 11.81 -0.13
C SER A 76 -3.36 12.78 -0.81
N ASN A 77 -3.42 12.77 -2.14
CA ASN A 77 -4.25 13.70 -2.94
C ASN A 77 -4.10 15.17 -2.51
N ARG A 78 -2.86 15.63 -2.28
CA ARG A 78 -2.55 16.99 -1.78
C ARG A 78 -3.00 18.13 -2.72
N GLY A 79 -3.27 17.81 -3.98
CA GLY A 79 -3.67 18.77 -5.01
C GLY A 79 -5.14 18.68 -5.41
N PHE A 80 -5.93 17.76 -4.82
CA PHE A 80 -7.34 17.55 -5.16
C PHE A 80 -7.60 17.16 -6.63
N GLU A 81 -6.63 16.55 -7.31
CA GLU A 81 -6.70 16.19 -8.74
C GLU A 81 -7.17 14.75 -8.99
N ALA A 82 -7.50 13.99 -7.93
CA ALA A 82 -7.89 12.59 -8.05
C ALA A 82 -9.15 12.37 -8.92
N GLY A 83 -10.03 13.37 -9.06
CA GLY A 83 -11.20 13.33 -9.95
C GLY A 83 -10.92 13.70 -11.41
N GLY A 84 -9.67 14.00 -11.76
CA GLY A 84 -9.30 14.49 -13.09
C GLY A 84 -9.84 15.89 -13.36
N PRO A 85 -10.26 16.21 -14.61
CA PRO A 85 -10.70 17.56 -14.97
C PRO A 85 -12.13 17.90 -14.53
N ASN A 86 -12.86 16.98 -13.90
CA ASN A 86 -14.27 17.21 -13.53
C ASN A 86 -14.38 18.07 -12.27
N ILE A 87 -15.47 18.85 -12.17
CA ILE A 87 -15.81 19.63 -10.98
C ILE A 87 -17.23 19.23 -10.54
N PRO A 88 -17.45 18.89 -9.25
CA PRO A 88 -16.42 18.74 -8.22
C PRO A 88 -15.46 17.58 -8.52
N SER A 89 -14.17 17.80 -8.27
CA SER A 89 -13.14 16.77 -8.29
C SER A 89 -13.24 15.89 -7.05
N ASN A 90 -12.76 14.65 -7.16
CA ASN A 90 -12.69 13.72 -6.05
C ASN A 90 -11.64 14.17 -5.04
N ILE A 91 -12.07 14.29 -3.77
CA ILE A 91 -11.20 14.66 -2.65
C ILE A 91 -10.68 13.46 -1.87
N ASP A 92 -11.06 12.21 -2.20
CA ASP A 92 -10.53 11.01 -1.54
C ASP A 92 -8.99 11.05 -1.47
N PRO A 93 -8.36 10.77 -0.31
CA PRO A 93 -8.93 10.22 0.93
C PRO A 93 -9.29 11.28 1.98
N TRP A 94 -9.40 12.55 1.61
CA TRP A 94 -9.80 13.61 2.54
C TRP A 94 -11.23 13.37 3.04
N SER A 95 -11.47 13.72 4.30
CA SER A 95 -12.76 13.57 4.96
C SER A 95 -13.10 14.80 5.80
N ILE A 96 -14.39 15.05 6.01
CA ILE A 96 -14.91 16.27 6.66
C ILE A 96 -14.86 16.11 8.18
N ILE A 97 -14.38 17.14 8.87
CA ILE A 97 -14.54 17.34 10.32
C ILE A 97 -15.75 18.25 10.53
N GLY A 98 -16.79 17.71 11.17
CA GLY A 98 -18.09 18.39 11.31
C GLY A 98 -19.16 17.77 10.41
N ASN A 99 -20.26 18.48 10.21
CA ASN A 99 -21.37 18.05 9.36
C ASN A 99 -21.88 19.22 8.52
N ALA A 100 -22.85 18.94 7.62
CA ALA A 100 -23.41 19.93 6.70
C ALA A 100 -24.10 21.13 7.37
N THR A 101 -24.42 21.07 8.67
CA THR A 101 -24.91 22.22 9.43
C THR A 101 -23.80 23.25 9.70
N TYR A 102 -22.56 22.80 9.82
CA TYR A 102 -21.45 23.63 10.27
C TYR A 102 -20.43 23.95 9.17
N ILE A 103 -20.32 23.09 8.16
CA ILE A 103 -19.35 23.26 7.07
C ILE A 103 -19.88 22.66 5.77
N ASN A 104 -19.71 23.40 4.68
CA ASN A 104 -19.85 22.91 3.32
C ASN A 104 -18.45 22.77 2.69
N VAL A 105 -18.19 21.64 2.04
CA VAL A 105 -16.89 21.30 1.45
C VAL A 105 -17.11 20.91 -0.01
N GLU A 106 -16.49 21.67 -0.91
CA GLU A 106 -16.55 21.46 -2.35
C GLU A 106 -15.19 21.67 -2.99
N THR A 107 -15.07 21.37 -4.28
CA THR A 107 -13.90 21.76 -5.07
C THR A 107 -14.33 22.67 -6.21
N ASP A 108 -13.48 23.65 -6.51
CA ASP A 108 -13.67 24.58 -7.61
C ASP A 108 -12.38 24.78 -8.41
N ARG A 109 -12.38 25.74 -9.34
CA ARG A 109 -11.24 26.05 -10.23
C ARG A 109 -10.44 27.28 -9.81
N THR A 110 -10.46 27.65 -8.54
CA THR A 110 -9.88 28.92 -8.05
C THR A 110 -8.43 28.82 -7.58
N SER A 111 -7.77 27.67 -7.74
CA SER A 111 -6.36 27.50 -7.37
C SER A 111 -5.45 28.52 -8.06
N CYS A 112 -4.46 29.02 -7.31
CA CYS A 112 -3.45 29.95 -7.79
C CYS A 112 -2.44 29.31 -8.75
N PHE A 113 -2.40 27.99 -8.88
CA PHE A 113 -1.46 27.29 -9.76
C PHE A 113 -1.98 27.20 -11.19
N GLU A 114 -1.10 27.42 -12.18
CA GLU A 114 -1.47 27.32 -13.60
C GLU A 114 -1.75 25.88 -14.03
N ARG A 115 -0.96 24.93 -13.52
CA ARG A 115 -1.02 23.51 -13.93
C ARG A 115 -1.98 22.66 -13.10
N ASN A 116 -2.36 23.12 -11.92
CA ASN A 116 -3.40 22.52 -11.10
C ASN A 116 -4.41 23.61 -10.72
N LYS A 117 -5.55 23.61 -11.42
CA LYS A 117 -6.60 24.61 -11.18
C LYS A 117 -7.58 24.21 -10.07
N VAL A 118 -7.54 22.98 -9.58
CA VAL A 118 -8.48 22.50 -8.57
C VAL A 118 -8.08 23.05 -7.19
N ALA A 119 -9.03 23.64 -6.48
CA ALA A 119 -8.87 24.04 -5.08
C ALA A 119 -9.99 23.44 -4.24
N LEU A 120 -9.67 23.07 -3.00
CA LEU A 120 -10.67 22.73 -1.98
C LEU A 120 -11.24 24.02 -1.40
N ARG A 121 -12.56 24.17 -1.45
CA ARG A 121 -13.28 25.29 -0.87
C ARG A 121 -13.99 24.83 0.40
N LEU A 122 -13.69 25.50 1.50
CA LEU A 122 -14.32 25.31 2.79
C LEU A 122 -15.19 26.52 3.09
N GLU A 123 -16.49 26.29 3.25
CA GLU A 123 -17.44 27.30 3.67
C GLU A 123 -17.91 26.96 5.10
N VAL A 124 -17.40 27.71 6.07
CA VAL A 124 -17.76 27.54 7.48
C VAL A 124 -19.07 28.26 7.75
N LEU A 125 -20.10 27.51 8.15
CA LEU A 125 -21.47 27.97 8.33
C LEU A 125 -21.80 28.24 9.80
N CYS A 126 -20.97 27.77 10.74
CA CYS A 126 -21.13 28.03 12.15
C CYS A 126 -20.50 29.37 12.55
N ASP A 127 -21.33 30.36 12.85
CA ASP A 127 -20.87 31.64 13.42
C ASP A 127 -21.01 31.60 14.96
N GLY A 128 -19.89 31.49 15.67
CA GLY A 128 -19.83 31.42 17.14
C GLY A 128 -20.41 30.14 17.78
N THR A 129 -21.02 29.25 16.99
CA THR A 129 -21.68 28.00 17.43
C THR A 129 -20.95 26.74 16.97
N CYS A 130 -19.73 26.88 16.46
CA CYS A 130 -18.94 25.73 16.03
C CYS A 130 -18.67 24.77 17.21
N PRO A 131 -18.58 23.46 16.95
CA PRO A 131 -18.10 22.50 17.93
C PRO A 131 -16.77 22.94 18.55
N THR A 132 -16.53 22.56 19.81
CA THR A 132 -15.30 22.91 20.55
C THR A 132 -14.03 22.45 19.83
N ASP A 133 -14.10 21.33 19.10
CA ASP A 133 -12.98 20.78 18.33
C ASP A 133 -12.84 21.39 16.93
N GLY A 134 -13.72 22.33 16.56
CA GLY A 134 -13.75 23.01 15.27
C GLY A 134 -14.41 22.21 14.15
N VAL A 135 -14.31 22.76 12.93
CA VAL A 135 -14.74 22.13 11.68
C VAL A 135 -13.66 22.28 10.62
N GLY A 136 -13.65 21.41 9.62
CA GLY A 136 -12.62 21.43 8.59
C GLY A 136 -12.55 20.11 7.83
N VAL A 137 -11.33 19.72 7.48
CA VAL A 137 -11.03 18.46 6.79
C VAL A 137 -9.80 17.78 7.38
N TYR A 138 -9.70 16.47 7.23
CA TYR A 138 -8.50 15.71 7.59
C TYR A 138 -8.08 14.79 6.42
N ASN A 139 -6.79 14.45 6.39
CA ASN A 139 -6.21 13.51 5.45
C ASN A 139 -5.59 12.34 6.23
N PRO A 140 -5.96 11.08 5.95
CA PRO A 140 -5.36 9.92 6.62
C PRO A 140 -3.96 9.56 6.09
N GLY A 141 -3.46 10.26 5.07
CA GLY A 141 -2.21 9.94 4.40
C GLY A 141 -2.33 8.70 3.51
N PHE A 142 -1.26 7.92 3.46
CA PHE A 142 -1.20 6.64 2.73
C PHE A 142 -1.42 5.49 3.70
N TRP A 143 -2.68 5.21 4.04
CA TRP A 143 -3.10 4.25 5.09
C TRP A 143 -2.52 4.54 6.49
N GLY A 144 -2.22 5.82 6.74
CA GLY A 144 -1.64 6.30 7.98
C GLY A 144 -0.48 7.27 7.74
N MET A 145 -0.05 7.92 8.81
CA MET A 145 1.17 8.73 8.84
C MET A 145 2.01 8.30 10.05
N ASN A 146 3.27 7.95 9.82
CA ASN A 146 4.18 7.62 10.92
C ASN A 146 4.68 8.92 11.58
N ILE A 147 4.03 9.28 12.69
CA ILE A 147 4.38 10.46 13.47
C ILE A 147 5.27 10.06 14.65
N GLU A 148 6.51 10.51 14.63
CA GLU A 148 7.56 10.14 15.57
C GLU A 148 7.85 11.30 16.54
N GLN A 149 7.94 10.97 17.83
CA GLN A 149 8.29 11.93 18.86
C GLN A 149 9.68 12.55 18.61
N GLY A 150 9.77 13.87 18.73
CA GLY A 150 11.03 14.61 18.56
C GLY A 150 11.42 14.91 17.11
N LYS A 151 10.68 14.39 16.11
CA LYS A 151 10.86 14.78 14.71
C LYS A 151 10.14 16.10 14.42
N LYS A 152 10.63 16.81 13.40
CA LYS A 152 10.00 18.03 12.87
C LYS A 152 9.32 17.72 11.55
N TYR A 153 8.13 18.26 11.37
CA TYR A 153 7.32 18.10 10.16
C TYR A 153 7.18 19.46 9.49
N LYS A 154 7.41 19.51 8.17
CA LYS A 154 7.19 20.72 7.38
C LYS A 154 5.81 20.66 6.78
N VAL A 155 4.96 21.62 7.13
CA VAL A 155 3.62 21.78 6.55
C VAL A 155 3.67 22.93 5.55
N VAL A 156 3.25 22.65 4.31
CA VAL A 156 3.16 23.63 3.22
C VAL A 156 1.79 23.54 2.58
N PHE A 157 1.02 24.63 2.59
CA PHE A 157 -0.21 24.78 1.83
C PHE A 157 -0.40 26.23 1.39
N TYR A 158 -1.35 26.39 0.46
CA TYR A 158 -1.76 27.68 -0.09
C TYR A 158 -3.24 27.85 0.23
N ALA A 159 -3.60 28.98 0.81
CA ALA A 159 -4.95 29.28 1.23
C ALA A 159 -5.33 30.70 0.84
N ARG A 160 -6.60 30.91 0.52
CA ARG A 160 -7.19 32.24 0.33
C ARG A 160 -8.46 32.29 1.16
N SER A 161 -8.65 33.36 1.91
CA SER A 161 -9.84 33.59 2.73
C SER A 161 -10.47 34.93 2.42
N THR A 162 -11.79 35.01 2.47
CA THR A 162 -12.56 36.26 2.33
C THR A 162 -12.56 37.08 3.62
N GLY A 163 -12.24 36.47 4.76
CA GLY A 163 -12.11 37.11 6.07
C GLY A 163 -10.82 36.74 6.78
N PRO A 164 -10.63 37.19 8.04
CA PRO A 164 -9.52 36.75 8.87
C PRO A 164 -9.48 35.23 8.97
N LEU A 165 -8.32 34.65 8.70
CA LEU A 165 -8.08 33.21 8.80
C LEU A 165 -7.46 32.90 10.16
N ASN A 166 -8.07 31.97 10.89
CA ASN A 166 -7.50 31.34 12.07
C ASN A 166 -7.59 29.82 11.89
N LEU A 167 -6.55 29.23 11.31
CA LEU A 167 -6.52 27.83 10.95
C LEU A 167 -5.61 27.07 11.92
N LYS A 168 -6.17 26.07 12.60
CA LYS A 168 -5.38 25.09 13.35
C LYS A 168 -5.01 23.93 12.42
N VAL A 169 -3.71 23.67 12.29
CA VAL A 169 -3.21 22.45 11.66
C VAL A 169 -2.68 21.54 12.74
N SER A 170 -3.09 20.27 12.72
CA SER A 170 -2.67 19.28 13.72
C SER A 170 -2.40 17.92 13.11
N LEU A 171 -1.39 17.26 13.66
CA LEU A 171 -1.22 15.81 13.58
C LEU A 171 -1.94 15.19 14.77
N THR A 172 -2.85 14.25 14.51
CA THR A 172 -3.72 13.65 15.51
C THR A 172 -3.60 12.13 15.48
N GLY A 173 -3.75 11.48 16.63
CA GLY A 173 -3.82 10.02 16.71
C GLY A 173 -4.95 9.43 15.86
N SER A 174 -4.80 8.17 15.46
CA SER A 174 -5.73 7.47 14.56
C SER A 174 -7.14 7.28 15.11
N ASN A 175 -7.32 7.40 16.43
CA ASN A 175 -8.64 7.40 17.09
C ASN A 175 -9.30 8.79 17.11
N GLY A 176 -8.70 9.80 16.46
CA GLY A 176 -9.16 11.19 16.52
C GLY A 176 -8.89 11.86 17.88
N VAL A 177 -8.24 11.17 18.81
CA VAL A 177 -7.97 11.64 20.17
C VAL A 177 -6.48 11.90 20.33
N GLY A 178 -6.15 13.06 20.89
CA GLY A 178 -4.77 13.45 21.19
C GLY A 178 -4.08 14.13 20.02
N SER A 179 -3.87 15.44 20.16
CA SER A 179 -2.99 16.19 19.27
C SER A 179 -1.54 15.77 19.55
N LEU A 180 -0.89 15.19 18.54
CA LEU A 180 0.52 14.80 18.60
C LEU A 180 1.43 16.01 18.36
N ALA A 181 1.01 16.88 17.45
CA ALA A 181 1.59 18.19 17.20
C ALA A 181 0.51 19.12 16.66
N SER A 182 0.62 20.41 16.92
CA SER A 182 -0.24 21.39 16.27
C SER A 182 0.45 22.74 16.13
N THR A 183 -0.04 23.52 15.18
CA THR A 183 0.30 24.92 15.02
C THR A 183 -0.94 25.70 14.62
N VAL A 184 -0.97 26.99 14.94
CA VAL A 184 -2.03 27.89 14.53
C VAL A 184 -1.46 28.85 13.50
N ILE A 185 -2.16 28.95 12.39
CA ILE A 185 -1.81 29.81 11.27
C ILE A 185 -2.86 30.90 11.20
N THR A 186 -2.42 32.14 11.39
CA THR A 186 -3.28 33.32 11.33
C THR A 186 -2.93 34.15 10.11
N GLY A 187 -3.94 34.75 9.50
CA GLY A 187 -3.77 35.65 8.35
C GLY A 187 -4.92 36.63 8.24
N SER A 188 -4.66 37.82 7.69
CA SER A 188 -5.71 38.72 7.22
C SER A 188 -6.36 38.18 5.94
N ALA A 189 -7.51 38.72 5.54
CA ALA A 189 -8.12 38.42 4.24
C ALA A 189 -7.16 38.78 3.10
N SER A 190 -6.50 37.77 2.51
CA SER A 190 -5.58 37.85 1.37
C SER A 190 -5.14 36.45 0.93
N ASP A 191 -4.47 36.34 -0.21
CA ASP A 191 -3.75 35.11 -0.60
C ASP A 191 -2.64 34.82 0.42
N PHE A 192 -2.53 33.56 0.84
CA PHE A 192 -1.60 33.11 1.88
C PHE A 192 -0.88 31.83 1.46
N SER A 193 0.41 31.74 1.80
CA SER A 193 1.20 30.53 1.66
C SER A 193 2.08 30.31 2.89
N THR A 194 2.16 29.06 3.35
CA THR A 194 3.18 28.65 4.33
C THR A 194 4.41 28.16 3.55
N GLY A 195 5.54 28.85 3.64
CA GLY A 195 6.78 28.51 2.91
C GLY A 195 7.48 27.22 3.34
#